data_AF-A0A2S5KKE8-F1
#
_entry.id   AF-A0A2S5KKE8-F1
#
_cell.length_a   1.000
_cell.length_b   1.000
_cell.length_c   1.000
_cell.angle_alpha   90.00
_cell.angle_beta   90.00
_cell.angle_gamma   90.00
#
_symmetry.space_group_name_H-M   'P 1'
#
loop_
_entity.id
_entity.type
_entity.pdbx_description
1 polymer ?
#
loop_
_entity_poly.entity_id
_entity_poly.type
_entity_poly.pdbx_seq_one_letter_code
_entity_poly.pdbx_strand_id
1 'polypeptide(L)'
;MSEINFTSPREAARAFTPDLSEFVDTTLYPRFWADPALSPRDRSLITIAVLIAGGHADELPAHLRRAVANGVSREEIATAITHLAFYAGFPAAITASAIANTTLNQTETV
;
A
#
# COMPACT_ATOMS: atom_id res chain seq x y z
N MET A 1 21.94 24.00 0.11
CA MET A 1 20.71 23.34 -0.37
C MET A 1 20.28 22.41 0.73
N SER A 2 19.05 22.52 1.26
CA SER A 2 18.62 21.58 2.32
C SER A 2 18.48 20.20 1.71
N GLU A 3 19.12 19.20 2.30
CA GLU A 3 18.93 17.81 1.93
C GLU A 3 17.44 17.45 2.06
N ILE A 4 16.89 16.85 1.00
CA ILE A 4 15.51 16.38 1.02
C ILE A 4 15.45 15.20 1.98
N ASN A 5 14.67 15.32 3.05
CA ASN A 5 14.47 14.22 4.00
C ASN A 5 13.51 13.18 3.40
N PHE A 6 14.06 12.16 2.74
CA PHE A 6 13.28 11.08 2.11
C PHE A 6 12.69 10.06 3.10
N THR A 7 12.89 10.21 4.41
CA THR A 7 12.22 9.34 5.40
C THR A 7 10.70 9.53 5.43
N SER A 8 10.22 10.68 4.93
CA SER A 8 8.81 10.90 4.58
C SER A 8 8.72 11.59 3.22
N PRO A 9 8.61 10.81 2.11
CA PRO A 9 8.49 11.37 0.77
C PRO A 9 7.31 12.35 0.62
N ARG A 10 6.25 12.17 1.41
CA ARG A 10 5.09 13.09 1.47
C ARG A 10 5.47 14.45 2.04
N GLU A 11 6.21 14.49 3.14
CA GLU A 11 6.67 15.74 3.74
C GLU A 11 7.70 16.44 2.85
N ALA A 12 8.60 15.68 2.24
CA ALA A 12 9.56 16.18 1.26
C ALA A 12 8.90 16.87 0.06
N ALA A 13 7.80 16.33 -0.44
CA ALA A 13 7.10 16.88 -1.61
C ALA A 13 6.19 18.08 -1.29
N ARG A 14 5.83 18.29 -0.01
CA ARG A 14 4.77 19.21 0.41
C ARG A 14 4.98 20.67 -0.01
N ALA A 15 6.21 21.16 0.07
CA ALA A 15 6.53 22.53 -0.36
C ALA A 15 6.52 22.70 -1.89
N PHE A 16 6.76 21.62 -2.62
CA PHE A 16 6.83 21.63 -4.09
C PHE A 16 5.45 21.41 -4.73
N THR A 17 4.60 20.57 -4.13
CA THR A 17 3.24 20.26 -4.60
C THR A 17 2.19 20.45 -3.50
N PRO A 18 1.94 21.69 -3.04
CA PRO A 18 1.04 21.96 -1.91
C PRO A 18 -0.39 21.45 -2.13
N ASP A 19 -0.94 21.58 -3.34
CA ASP A 19 -2.29 21.09 -3.66
C ASP A 19 -2.38 19.55 -3.57
N LEU A 20 -1.31 18.84 -3.92
CA LEU A 20 -1.27 17.38 -3.77
C LEU A 20 -1.29 16.99 -2.29
N SER A 21 -0.56 17.70 -1.45
CA SER A 21 -0.59 17.49 0.00
C SER A 21 -1.96 17.84 0.58
N GLU A 22 -2.60 18.90 0.10
CA GLU A 22 -3.98 19.23 0.49
C GLU A 22 -4.96 18.11 0.12
N PHE A 23 -4.84 17.52 -1.07
CA PHE A 23 -5.66 16.35 -1.42
C PHE A 23 -5.45 15.18 -0.48
N VAL A 24 -4.21 14.90 -0.05
CA VAL A 24 -3.95 13.84 0.93
C VAL A 24 -4.62 14.14 2.27
N ASP A 25 -4.48 15.38 2.75
CA ASP A 25 -4.88 15.79 4.09
C ASP A 25 -6.38 16.00 4.24
N THR A 26 -7.07 16.45 3.18
CA THR A 26 -8.49 16.84 3.26
C THR A 26 -9.41 15.86 2.55
N THR A 27 -8.91 15.16 1.53
CA THR A 27 -9.76 14.42 0.58
C THR A 27 -9.48 12.92 0.58
N LEU A 28 -8.22 12.50 0.44
CA LEU A 28 -7.87 11.09 0.33
C LEU A 28 -8.27 10.32 1.59
N TYR A 29 -7.67 10.67 2.73
CA TYR A 29 -7.94 9.94 3.97
C TYR A 29 -9.26 10.31 4.63
N PRO A 30 -9.58 11.61 4.87
CA PRO A 30 -10.79 11.97 5.61
C PRO A 30 -12.09 11.72 4.87
N ARG A 31 -12.07 11.68 3.52
CA ARG A 31 -13.28 11.46 2.72
C ARG A 31 -13.28 10.06 2.10
N PHE A 32 -12.34 9.74 1.22
CA PHE A 32 -12.43 8.51 0.45
C PHE A 32 -12.05 7.27 1.27
N TRP A 33 -10.99 7.30 2.07
CA TRP A 33 -10.66 6.15 2.92
C TRP A 33 -11.60 5.94 4.11
N ALA A 34 -12.27 7.01 4.54
CA ALA A 34 -13.25 6.97 5.63
C ALA A 34 -14.69 6.70 5.17
N ASP A 35 -14.94 6.57 3.86
CA ASP A 35 -16.28 6.31 3.33
C ASP A 35 -16.80 4.94 3.81
N PRO A 36 -17.91 4.88 4.57
CA PRO A 36 -18.43 3.65 5.14
C PRO A 36 -19.07 2.71 4.12
N ALA A 37 -19.36 3.18 2.89
CA ALA A 37 -19.95 2.35 1.85
C ALA A 37 -19.02 1.22 1.37
N LEU A 38 -17.71 1.34 1.60
CA LEU A 38 -16.72 0.29 1.33
C LEU A 38 -15.79 0.15 2.53
N SER A 39 -15.76 -1.07 3.09
CA SER A 39 -15.03 -1.34 4.33
C SER A 39 -13.52 -1.02 4.20
N PRO A 40 -12.85 -0.63 5.30
CA PRO A 40 -11.40 -0.42 5.29
C PRO A 40 -10.62 -1.68 4.85
N ARG A 41 -11.15 -2.87 5.17
CA ARG A 41 -10.61 -4.16 4.75
C ARG A 41 -10.61 -4.28 3.23
N ASP A 42 -11.77 -4.10 2.60
CA ASP A 42 -11.93 -4.29 1.16
C ASP A 42 -11.20 -3.20 0.37
N ARG A 43 -11.21 -1.97 0.87
CA ARG A 43 -10.44 -0.86 0.28
C ARG A 43 -8.95 -1.14 0.27
N SER A 44 -8.41 -1.74 1.34
CA SER A 44 -7.02 -2.16 1.41
C SER A 44 -6.70 -3.27 0.40
N LEU A 45 -7.57 -4.28 0.26
CA LEU A 45 -7.41 -5.35 -0.74
C LEU A 45 -7.41 -4.81 -2.18
N ILE A 46 -8.36 -3.92 -2.50
CA ILE A 46 -8.43 -3.28 -3.82
C ILE A 46 -7.16 -2.47 -4.09
N THR A 47 -6.70 -1.70 -3.10
CA THR A 47 -5.49 -0.90 -3.26
C THR A 47 -4.26 -1.78 -3.52
N ILE A 48 -4.08 -2.86 -2.75
CA ILE A 48 -2.99 -3.82 -2.99
C ILE A 48 -3.08 -4.41 -4.40
N ALA A 49 -4.27 -4.84 -4.82
CA ALA A 49 -4.46 -5.41 -6.16
C ALA A 49 -4.06 -4.43 -7.27
N VAL A 50 -4.44 -3.15 -7.15
CA VAL A 50 -4.08 -2.10 -8.12
C VAL A 50 -2.58 -1.80 -8.09
N LEU A 51 -1.94 -1.75 -6.91
CA LEU A 51 -0.50 -1.54 -6.82
C LEU A 51 0.29 -2.68 -7.48
N ILE A 52 -0.14 -3.92 -7.29
CA ILE A 52 0.48 -5.10 -7.95
C ILE A 52 0.28 -5.01 -9.46
N ALA A 53 -0.95 -4.78 -9.92
CA ALA A 53 -1.26 -4.72 -11.34
C ALA A 53 -0.58 -3.53 -12.06
N GLY A 54 -0.40 -2.39 -11.37
CA GLY A 54 0.27 -1.20 -11.89
C GLY A 54 1.80 -1.23 -11.77
N GLY A 55 2.38 -2.25 -11.14
CA GLY A 55 3.83 -2.35 -10.93
C GLY A 55 4.39 -1.38 -9.88
N HIS A 56 3.56 -0.87 -8.98
CA HIS A 56 3.93 0.08 -7.93
C HIS A 56 4.42 -0.64 -6.66
N ALA A 57 5.46 -1.45 -6.82
CA ALA A 57 5.97 -2.34 -5.79
C ALA A 57 6.46 -1.60 -4.52
N ASP A 58 7.00 -0.39 -4.66
CA ASP A 58 7.55 0.41 -3.56
C ASP A 58 6.49 0.85 -2.54
N GLU A 59 5.22 0.94 -2.94
CA GLU A 59 4.10 1.31 -2.07
C GLU A 59 3.51 0.10 -1.34
N LEU A 60 3.77 -1.12 -1.81
CA LEU A 60 3.21 -2.35 -1.24
C LEU A 60 3.50 -2.51 0.26
N PRO A 61 4.72 -2.26 0.80
CA PRO A 61 4.98 -2.44 2.22
C PRO A 61 4.04 -1.64 3.13
N ALA A 62 3.77 -0.38 2.79
CA ALA A 62 2.88 0.48 3.58
C ALA A 62 1.42 -0.01 3.50
N HIS A 63 0.97 -0.41 2.31
CA HIS A 63 -0.40 -0.86 2.10
C HIS A 63 -0.68 -2.27 2.62
N LEU A 64 0.31 -3.17 2.62
CA LEU A 64 0.23 -4.49 3.25
C LEU A 64 0.08 -4.39 4.78
N ARG A 65 0.89 -3.54 5.44
CA ARG A 65 0.74 -3.28 6.89
C ARG A 65 -0.63 -2.69 7.21
N ARG A 66 -1.10 -1.74 6.39
CA ARG A 66 -2.44 -1.15 6.52
C ARG A 66 -3.55 -2.18 6.31
N ALA A 67 -3.41 -3.11 5.36
CA ALA A 67 -4.39 -4.16 5.13
C ALA A 67 -4.55 -5.07 6.35
N VAL A 68 -3.44 -5.49 6.96
CA VAL A 68 -3.47 -6.28 8.20
C VAL A 68 -4.09 -5.48 9.35
N ALA A 69 -3.73 -4.21 9.53
CA ALA A 69 -4.35 -3.34 10.54
C ALA A 69 -5.86 -3.15 10.32
N ASN A 70 -6.32 -3.20 9.06
CA ASN A 70 -7.73 -3.14 8.67
C ASN A 70 -8.44 -4.51 8.70
N GLY A 71 -7.78 -5.57 9.17
CA GLY A 71 -8.39 -6.89 9.38
C GLY A 71 -8.29 -7.86 8.20
N VAL A 72 -7.49 -7.58 7.17
CA VAL A 72 -7.17 -8.58 6.13
C VAL A 72 -6.17 -9.58 6.69
N SER A 73 -6.47 -10.86 6.62
CA SER A 73 -5.55 -11.89 7.11
C SER A 73 -4.35 -12.07 6.18
N ARG A 74 -3.25 -12.60 6.71
CA ARG A 74 -2.06 -12.94 5.91
C ARG A 74 -2.36 -14.00 4.86
N GLU A 75 -3.24 -14.93 5.19
CA GLU A 75 -3.71 -15.97 4.28
C GLU A 75 -4.50 -15.36 3.13
N GLU A 76 -5.43 -14.44 3.42
CA GLU A 76 -6.20 -13.72 2.40
C GLU A 76 -5.30 -12.89 1.47
N ILE A 77 -4.27 -12.23 2.01
CA ILE A 77 -3.26 -11.51 1.22
C ILE A 77 -2.49 -12.47 0.30
N ALA A 78 -2.04 -13.61 0.83
CA ALA A 78 -1.30 -14.60 0.04
C ALA A 78 -2.18 -15.19 -1.09
N THR A 79 -3.45 -15.50 -0.80
CA THR A 79 -4.42 -15.96 -1.80
C THR A 79 -4.70 -14.89 -2.85
N ALA A 80 -4.87 -13.63 -2.46
CA ALA A 80 -5.10 -12.53 -3.39
C ALA A 80 -3.90 -12.32 -4.33
N ILE A 81 -2.68 -12.30 -3.81
CA ILE A 81 -1.45 -12.18 -4.62
C ILE A 81 -1.35 -13.34 -5.62
N THR A 82 -1.64 -14.56 -5.16
CA THR A 82 -1.62 -15.77 -6.01
C THR A 82 -2.67 -15.66 -7.12
N HIS A 83 -3.88 -15.21 -6.79
CA HIS A 83 -4.96 -15.03 -7.76
C HIS A 83 -4.62 -13.95 -8.80
N LEU A 84 -3.91 -12.89 -8.40
CA LEU A 84 -3.47 -11.84 -9.30
C LEU A 84 -2.41 -12.30 -10.31
N ALA A 85 -1.71 -13.42 -10.11
CA ALA A 85 -0.78 -13.96 -11.11
C ALA A 85 -1.47 -14.22 -12.47
N PHE A 86 -2.76 -14.51 -12.48
CA PHE A 86 -3.55 -14.77 -13.69
C PHE A 86 -4.00 -13.49 -14.42
N TYR A 87 -4.02 -12.35 -13.73
CA TYR A 87 -4.53 -11.08 -14.29
C TYR A 87 -3.44 -10.02 -14.48
N ALA A 88 -2.47 -9.96 -13.56
CA ALA A 88 -1.32 -9.06 -13.57
C ALA A 88 -0.02 -9.74 -14.02
N GLY A 89 -0.05 -11.06 -14.24
CA GLY A 89 1.10 -11.85 -14.64
C GLY A 89 1.95 -12.36 -13.48
N PHE A 90 2.59 -13.51 -13.69
CA PHE A 90 3.44 -14.18 -12.70
C PHE A 90 4.61 -13.30 -12.19
N PRO A 91 5.32 -12.51 -13.01
CA PRO A 91 6.41 -11.65 -12.52
C PRO A 91 5.95 -10.64 -11.46
N ALA A 92 4.79 -10.01 -11.66
CA ALA A 92 4.22 -9.05 -10.71
C ALA A 92 3.81 -9.74 -9.40
N ALA A 93 3.12 -10.88 -9.50
CA ALA A 93 2.71 -11.66 -8.32
C ALA A 93 3.90 -12.20 -7.51
N ILE A 94 4.97 -12.68 -8.16
CA ILE A 94 6.19 -13.16 -7.49
C ILE A 94 6.89 -12.01 -6.77
N THR A 95 7.03 -10.85 -7.41
CA THR A 95 7.62 -9.66 -6.80
C THR A 95 6.81 -9.23 -5.57
N ALA A 96 5.48 -9.15 -5.70
CA ALA A 96 4.59 -8.82 -4.59
C ALA A 96 4.66 -9.83 -3.44
N SER A 97 4.76 -11.13 -3.76
CA SER A 97 4.91 -12.20 -2.77
C SER A 97 6.20 -12.08 -1.97
N ALA A 98 7.33 -11.81 -2.63
CA ALA A 98 8.61 -11.59 -1.96
C ALA A 98 8.57 -10.37 -1.02
N ILE A 99 7.95 -9.27 -1.48
CA ILE A 99 7.76 -8.06 -0.66
C ILE A 99 6.83 -8.34 0.52
N ALA A 100 5.73 -9.08 0.32
CA ALA A 100 4.80 -9.44 1.38
C ALA A 100 5.46 -10.31 2.45
N ASN A 101 6.27 -11.29 2.05
CA ASN A 101 7.05 -12.11 2.97
C ASN A 101 7.97 -11.24 3.84
N THR A 102 8.77 -10.37 3.23
CA THR A 102 9.66 -9.48 3.98
C THR A 102 8.91 -8.50 4.87
N THR A 103 7.82 -7.90 4.37
CA THR A 103 7.05 -6.87 5.09
C THR A 103 6.31 -7.43 6.29
N LEU A 104 5.75 -8.63 6.15
CA LEU A 104 4.85 -9.19 7.14
C LEU A 104 5.58 -10.17 8.07
N ASN A 105 6.59 -10.91 7.60
CA ASN A 105 7.26 -11.93 8.41
C ASN A 105 8.55 -11.45 9.10
N GLN A 106 8.86 -10.15 9.06
CA GLN A 106 9.85 -9.57 9.95
C GLN A 106 9.31 -9.56 11.40
N THR A 107 9.62 -10.63 12.12
CA THR A 107 9.68 -10.63 13.59
C THR A 107 10.86 -9.74 13.99
N GLU A 108 10.67 -8.88 15.00
CA GLU A 108 11.70 -8.07 15.63
C GLU A 108 13.01 -8.87 15.78
N THR A 109 14.04 -8.51 15.01
CA THR A 109 15.41 -8.79 15.43
C THR A 109 15.67 -7.86 16.61
N VAL A 110 15.73 -8.45 17.80
CA VAL A 110 16.23 -7.87 19.06
C VAL A 110 17.54 -7.11 18.83
#